data_AF-A0A433NCG6-F1
#
_entry.id   AF-A0A433NCG6-F1
#
_cell.length_a   1.000
_cell.length_b   1.000
_cell.length_c   1.000
_cell.angle_alpha   90.00
_cell.angle_beta   90.00
_cell.angle_gamma   90.00
#
_symmetry.space_group_name_H-M   'P 1'
#
loop_
_entity.id
_entity.type
_entity.pdbx_description
1 polymer ?
#
loop_
_entity_poly.entity_id
_entity_poly.type
_entity_poly.pdbx_seq_one_letter_code
_entity_poly.pdbx_strand_id
1 'polypeptide(L)'
;MNNKINGSDDFQTLPSQMHLEFLEALLQVEDATYPWNPSEEQSEEYFIQLEEQFALKDVLEDELTVRSQAFYSQLDTLWAASTEKYGCSMNQSIAAKLQESLQASFAARVPQEWLRAIAQKTAQIINSKQSMAEQLVDCVQSLLPSWGEEDLLVLARPYAYAMRSNDPQKTAETVFNNVGEGEWTNLSEIEQARISLAIAYYALRKINTLQGEA
;
A
#
# COMPACT_ATOMS: atom_id res chain seq x y z
N MET A 1 -80.73 -30.99 -3.97
CA MET A 1 -79.96 -30.25 -4.99
C MET A 1 -78.63 -30.96 -5.17
N ASN A 2 -78.29 -31.26 -6.42
CA ASN A 2 -77.20 -32.13 -6.84
C ASN A 2 -75.82 -31.65 -6.36
N ASN A 3 -74.94 -32.61 -6.04
CA ASN A 3 -73.69 -32.74 -6.78
C ASN A 3 -73.14 -34.18 -6.68
N LYS A 4 -73.01 -34.81 -7.86
CA LYS A 4 -72.19 -36.00 -8.08
C LYS A 4 -70.74 -35.63 -7.79
N ILE A 5 -70.03 -36.50 -7.07
CA ILE A 5 -68.57 -36.56 -7.13
C ILE A 5 -68.24 -37.99 -7.55
N ASN A 6 -67.63 -38.10 -8.73
CA ASN A 6 -67.02 -39.29 -9.31
C ASN A 6 -66.14 -39.96 -8.24
N GLY A 7 -66.20 -41.28 -8.04
CA GLY A 7 -65.83 -42.30 -9.00
C GLY A 7 -64.65 -43.05 -8.38
N SER A 8 -64.87 -44.31 -8.01
CA SER A 8 -63.86 -45.27 -7.54
C SER A 8 -62.62 -45.23 -8.41
N ASP A 9 -61.44 -45.30 -7.77
CA ASP A 9 -60.36 -46.23 -8.12
C ASP A 9 -59.16 -46.01 -7.17
N ASP A 10 -59.36 -46.30 -5.88
CA ASP A 10 -58.24 -46.66 -5.00
C ASP A 10 -57.94 -48.15 -5.26
N PHE A 11 -57.29 -48.43 -6.38
CA PHE A 11 -56.62 -49.70 -6.56
C PHE A 11 -55.44 -49.72 -5.59
N GLN A 12 -55.61 -50.40 -4.46
CA GLN A 12 -54.51 -50.98 -3.71
C GLN A 12 -53.85 -52.02 -4.64
N THR A 13 -52.97 -51.55 -5.53
CA THR A 13 -52.09 -52.41 -6.31
C THR A 13 -51.14 -53.07 -5.33
N LEU A 14 -51.43 -54.32 -4.97
CA LEU A 14 -50.45 -55.15 -4.26
C LEU A 14 -49.15 -55.08 -5.07
N PRO A 15 -48.00 -54.80 -4.43
CA PRO A 15 -46.74 -54.74 -5.14
C PRO A 15 -46.54 -56.08 -5.84
N SER A 16 -46.36 -56.03 -7.17
CA SER A 16 -46.10 -57.22 -7.96
C SER A 16 -44.94 -58.01 -7.36
N GLN A 17 -44.95 -59.35 -7.45
CA GLN A 17 -43.90 -60.23 -6.93
C GLN A 17 -42.48 -59.72 -7.25
N MET A 18 -42.29 -59.23 -8.47
CA MET A 18 -41.05 -58.65 -8.97
C MET A 18 -40.59 -57.39 -8.20
N HIS A 19 -41.54 -56.59 -7.71
CA HIS A 19 -41.27 -55.41 -6.89
C HIS A 19 -40.87 -55.79 -5.47
N LEU A 20 -41.43 -56.88 -4.93
CA LEU A 20 -41.04 -57.42 -3.63
C LEU A 20 -39.65 -58.06 -3.70
N GLU A 21 -39.35 -58.83 -4.75
CA GLU A 21 -38.01 -59.39 -5.00
C GLU A 21 -36.97 -58.27 -5.20
N PHE A 22 -37.33 -57.19 -5.89
CA PHE A 22 -36.47 -56.02 -6.04
C PHE A 22 -36.20 -55.30 -4.71
N LEU A 23 -37.24 -55.11 -3.88
CA LEU A 23 -37.07 -54.54 -2.55
C LEU A 23 -36.25 -55.45 -1.63
N GLU A 24 -36.43 -56.77 -1.72
CA GLU A 24 -35.61 -57.74 -1.00
C GLU A 24 -34.14 -57.66 -1.42
N ALA A 25 -33.86 -57.54 -2.73
CA ALA A 25 -32.50 -57.36 -3.24
C ALA A 25 -31.85 -56.04 -2.77
N LEU A 26 -32.61 -54.95 -2.68
CA LEU A 26 -32.11 -53.66 -2.15
C LEU A 26 -31.94 -53.64 -0.63
N LEU A 27 -32.71 -54.47 0.10
CA LEU A 27 -32.65 -54.57 1.57
C LEU A 27 -31.64 -55.62 2.04
N GLN A 28 -31.09 -56.44 1.13
CA GLN A 28 -29.91 -57.24 1.41
C GLN A 28 -28.74 -56.31 1.72
N VAL A 29 -27.96 -56.65 2.75
CA VAL A 29 -26.83 -55.84 3.21
C VAL A 29 -25.84 -55.66 2.06
N GLU A 30 -25.77 -54.43 1.53
CA GLU A 30 -24.95 -54.02 0.37
C GLU A 30 -23.43 -54.13 0.59
N ASP A 31 -22.99 -54.48 1.80
CA ASP A 31 -21.57 -54.56 2.18
C ASP A 31 -20.87 -55.88 1.85
N ALA A 32 -21.55 -56.87 1.24
CA ALA A 32 -20.87 -58.12 0.93
C ALA A 32 -20.06 -58.11 -0.37
N THR A 33 -20.26 -57.15 -1.29
CA THR A 33 -19.57 -57.20 -2.60
C THR A 33 -19.54 -55.88 -3.39
N TYR A 34 -19.42 -54.71 -2.77
CA TYR A 34 -19.11 -53.50 -3.55
C TYR A 34 -17.59 -53.36 -3.69
N PRO A 35 -16.98 -53.51 -4.89
CA PRO A 35 -15.52 -53.56 -5.06
C PRO A 35 -14.79 -52.24 -4.74
N TRP A 36 -15.55 -51.18 -4.44
CA TRP A 36 -15.07 -49.82 -4.23
C TRP A 36 -15.63 -49.24 -2.94
N ASN A 37 -15.58 -49.99 -1.83
CA ASN A 37 -15.96 -49.45 -0.54
C ASN A 37 -14.79 -48.61 0.04
N PRO A 38 -14.85 -47.28 0.03
CA PRO A 38 -13.76 -46.44 0.55
C PRO A 38 -13.62 -46.52 2.08
N SER A 39 -14.55 -47.20 2.76
CA SER A 39 -14.55 -47.39 4.22
C SER A 39 -13.86 -48.69 4.65
N GLU A 40 -13.44 -49.53 3.70
CA GLU A 40 -12.66 -50.74 3.97
C GLU A 40 -11.17 -50.41 4.14
N GLU A 41 -10.55 -51.02 5.14
CA GLU A 41 -9.11 -50.85 5.44
C GLU A 41 -8.20 -51.27 4.26
N GLN A 42 -8.66 -52.21 3.44
CA GLN A 42 -7.96 -52.66 2.22
C GLN A 42 -7.99 -51.62 1.08
N SER A 43 -8.96 -50.71 1.09
CA SER A 43 -9.05 -49.64 0.09
C SER A 43 -7.96 -48.60 0.31
N GLU A 44 -7.68 -48.25 1.58
CA GLU A 44 -6.58 -47.35 1.92
C GLU A 44 -5.22 -47.92 1.48
N GLU A 45 -4.97 -49.20 1.73
CA GLU A 45 -3.76 -49.90 1.26
C GLU A 45 -3.63 -49.90 -0.28
N TYR A 46 -4.74 -50.10 -1.01
CA TYR A 46 -4.75 -50.03 -2.47
C TYR A 46 -4.38 -48.63 -2.99
N PHE A 47 -4.94 -47.57 -2.40
CA PHE A 47 -4.62 -46.19 -2.80
C PHE A 47 -3.18 -45.81 -2.45
N ILE A 48 -2.66 -46.22 -1.27
CA ILE A 48 -1.27 -46.01 -0.88
C ILE A 48 -0.31 -46.66 -1.90
N GLN A 49 -0.56 -47.91 -2.30
CA GLN A 49 0.27 -48.58 -3.32
C GLN A 49 0.23 -47.89 -4.69
N LEU A 50 -0.89 -47.24 -5.02
CA LEU A 50 -1.07 -46.48 -6.26
C LEU A 50 -0.33 -45.13 -6.20
N GLU A 51 -0.33 -44.48 -5.03
CA GLU A 51 0.42 -43.26 -4.76
C GLU A 51 1.93 -43.52 -4.73
N GLU A 52 2.38 -44.65 -4.17
CA GLU A 52 3.79 -45.07 -4.20
C GLU A 52 4.30 -45.34 -5.62
N GLN A 53 3.45 -45.82 -6.52
CA GLN A 53 3.79 -45.96 -7.95
C GLN A 53 3.94 -44.60 -8.66
N PHE A 54 3.38 -43.54 -8.07
CA PHE A 54 3.48 -42.19 -8.57
C PHE A 54 4.77 -41.53 -8.04
N ALA A 55 5.89 -41.81 -8.71
CA ALA A 55 7.20 -41.18 -8.45
C ALA A 55 7.26 -39.65 -8.73
N LEU A 56 6.10 -39.00 -8.86
CA LEU A 56 5.97 -37.57 -9.08
C LEU A 56 6.25 -36.78 -7.81
N LYS A 57 6.03 -37.35 -6.61
CA LYS A 57 6.20 -36.63 -5.34
C LYS A 57 7.64 -36.15 -5.11
N ASP A 58 8.62 -37.05 -5.32
CA ASP A 58 10.05 -36.72 -5.18
C ASP A 58 10.52 -35.72 -6.24
N VAL A 59 10.08 -35.89 -7.50
CA VAL A 59 10.40 -34.95 -8.59
C VAL A 59 9.77 -33.58 -8.34
N LEU A 60 8.54 -33.53 -7.81
CA LEU A 60 7.84 -32.28 -7.54
C LEU A 60 8.50 -31.52 -6.40
N GLU A 61 8.93 -32.19 -5.33
CA GLU A 61 9.46 -31.52 -4.14
C GLU A 61 10.84 -30.91 -4.41
N ASP A 62 11.72 -31.63 -5.11
CA ASP A 62 13.04 -31.13 -5.51
C ASP A 62 12.95 -30.05 -6.61
N GLU A 63 12.14 -30.23 -7.66
CA GLU A 63 11.96 -29.20 -8.69
C GLU A 63 11.27 -27.95 -8.12
N LEU A 64 10.23 -28.12 -7.28
CA LEU A 64 9.47 -26.99 -6.76
C LEU A 64 10.33 -26.13 -5.83
N THR A 65 11.15 -26.73 -4.98
CA THR A 65 12.04 -25.98 -4.08
C THR A 65 13.09 -25.21 -4.88
N VAL A 66 13.78 -25.86 -5.82
CA VAL A 66 14.79 -25.20 -6.67
C VAL A 66 14.17 -24.10 -7.54
N ARG A 67 13.02 -24.36 -8.15
CA ARG A 67 12.37 -23.45 -9.08
C ARG A 67 11.67 -22.29 -8.38
N SER A 68 11.09 -22.53 -7.20
CA SER A 68 10.55 -21.46 -6.35
C SER A 68 11.66 -20.55 -5.84
N GLN A 69 12.79 -21.10 -5.37
CA GLN A 69 13.93 -20.30 -4.96
C GLN A 69 14.50 -19.46 -6.11
N ALA A 70 14.64 -20.05 -7.30
CA ALA A 70 15.05 -19.33 -8.50
C ALA A 70 14.06 -18.20 -8.85
N PHE A 71 12.75 -18.46 -8.77
CA PHE A 71 11.71 -17.47 -9.01
C PHE A 71 11.78 -16.31 -8.01
N TYR A 72 11.85 -16.58 -6.70
CA TYR A 72 11.95 -15.54 -5.69
C TYR A 72 13.23 -14.72 -5.84
N SER A 73 14.36 -15.34 -6.15
CA SER A 73 15.61 -14.62 -6.41
C SER A 73 15.53 -13.69 -7.64
N GLN A 74 14.79 -14.10 -8.68
CA GLN A 74 14.54 -13.26 -9.84
C GLN A 74 13.62 -12.08 -9.50
N LEU A 75 12.58 -12.31 -8.69
CA LEU A 75 11.73 -11.22 -8.19
C LEU A 75 12.54 -10.23 -7.37
N ASP A 76 13.36 -10.69 -6.43
CA ASP A 76 14.22 -9.81 -5.62
C ASP A 76 15.16 -8.98 -6.49
N THR A 77 15.73 -9.59 -7.54
CA THR A 77 16.60 -8.88 -8.48
C THR A 77 15.84 -7.80 -9.28
N LEU A 78 14.62 -8.10 -9.72
CA LEU A 78 13.76 -7.14 -10.43
C LEU A 78 13.29 -6.01 -9.49
N TRP A 79 12.97 -6.33 -8.25
CA TRP A 79 12.61 -5.35 -7.22
C TRP A 79 13.79 -4.45 -6.86
N ALA A 80 15.01 -5.00 -6.73
CA ALA A 80 16.22 -4.21 -6.52
C ALA A 80 16.51 -3.29 -7.72
N ALA A 81 16.45 -3.82 -8.95
CA ALA A 81 16.70 -3.06 -10.17
C ALA A 81 15.67 -1.93 -10.40
N SER A 82 14.41 -2.15 -10.02
CA SER A 82 13.39 -1.08 -10.04
C SER A 82 13.61 -0.04 -8.95
N THR A 83 13.99 -0.47 -7.74
CA THR A 83 14.30 0.45 -6.64
C THR A 83 15.50 1.35 -6.97
N GLU A 84 16.52 0.83 -7.65
CA GLU A 84 17.67 1.62 -8.09
C GLU A 84 17.33 2.61 -9.20
N LYS A 85 16.54 2.18 -10.20
CA LYS A 85 16.13 3.03 -11.34
C LYS A 85 15.18 4.15 -10.93
N TYR A 86 14.25 3.87 -10.01
CA TYR A 86 13.19 4.81 -9.63
C TYR A 86 13.44 5.48 -8.28
N GLY A 87 14.10 4.84 -7.30
CA GLY A 87 14.27 5.37 -5.95
C GLY A 87 15.31 6.49 -5.81
N CYS A 88 16.43 6.42 -6.54
CA CYS A 88 17.43 7.50 -6.53
C CYS A 88 17.15 8.58 -7.58
N SER A 89 16.75 8.20 -8.80
CA SER A 89 16.54 9.19 -9.87
C SER A 89 15.29 10.05 -9.65
N MET A 90 14.21 9.50 -9.07
CA MET A 90 12.98 10.26 -8.84
C MET A 90 13.19 11.32 -7.76
N ASN A 91 13.77 10.96 -6.61
CA ASN A 91 14.06 11.92 -5.54
C ASN A 91 15.06 12.99 -5.99
N GLN A 92 16.07 12.62 -6.79
CA GLN A 92 17.05 13.57 -7.30
C GLN A 92 16.49 14.48 -8.41
N SER A 93 15.63 13.96 -9.27
CA SER A 93 14.90 14.74 -10.29
C SER A 93 13.90 15.70 -9.67
N ILE A 94 13.14 15.25 -8.66
CA ILE A 94 12.23 16.09 -7.89
C ILE A 94 13.00 17.19 -7.15
N ALA A 95 14.12 16.84 -6.50
CA ALA A 95 14.98 17.82 -5.82
C ALA A 95 15.54 18.87 -6.79
N ALA A 96 15.98 18.47 -7.99
CA ALA A 96 16.49 19.38 -9.02
C ALA A 96 15.40 20.33 -9.53
N LYS A 97 14.22 19.81 -9.89
CA LYS A 97 13.07 20.63 -10.32
C LYS A 97 12.60 21.59 -9.23
N LEU A 98 12.60 21.12 -7.98
CA LEU A 98 12.25 21.94 -6.82
C LEU A 98 13.27 23.05 -6.62
N GLN A 99 14.56 22.74 -6.70
CA GLN A 99 15.64 23.70 -6.59
C GLN A 99 15.56 24.79 -7.67
N GLU A 100 15.26 24.43 -8.92
CA GLU A 100 15.03 25.40 -10.01
C GLU A 100 13.82 26.30 -9.70
N SER A 101 12.69 25.73 -9.26
CA SER A 101 11.50 26.50 -8.90
C SER A 101 11.73 27.45 -7.72
N LEU A 102 12.50 27.01 -6.73
CA LEU A 102 12.85 27.82 -5.55
C LEU A 102 13.86 28.92 -5.92
N GLN A 103 14.85 28.64 -6.76
CA GLN A 103 15.78 29.66 -7.24
C GLN A 103 15.04 30.72 -8.07
N ALA A 104 14.14 30.32 -8.97
CA ALA A 104 13.38 31.27 -9.77
C ALA A 104 12.51 32.22 -8.92
N SER A 105 12.02 31.77 -7.76
CA SER A 105 11.13 32.55 -6.90
C SER A 105 11.84 33.29 -5.76
N PHE A 106 12.97 32.77 -5.26
CA PHE A 106 13.60 33.25 -4.03
C PHE A 106 15.10 33.60 -4.14
N ALA A 107 15.75 33.40 -5.31
CA ALA A 107 17.19 33.67 -5.45
C ALA A 107 17.59 35.13 -5.17
N ALA A 108 16.66 36.09 -5.27
CA ALA A 108 16.93 37.49 -4.98
C ALA A 108 16.99 37.82 -3.46
N ARG A 109 16.45 36.96 -2.58
CA ARG A 109 16.26 37.27 -1.16
C ARG A 109 16.92 36.28 -0.20
N VAL A 110 17.29 35.09 -0.67
CA VAL A 110 17.76 33.98 0.17
C VAL A 110 19.04 33.35 -0.40
N PRO A 111 20.04 33.00 0.44
CA PRO A 111 21.23 32.31 -0.02
C PRO A 111 20.91 30.98 -0.70
N GLN A 112 21.61 30.70 -1.80
CA GLN A 112 21.39 29.50 -2.60
C GLN A 112 21.64 28.19 -1.82
N GLU A 113 22.54 28.22 -0.83
CA GLU A 113 22.81 27.09 0.07
C GLU A 113 21.55 26.69 0.87
N TRP A 114 20.78 27.67 1.36
CA TRP A 114 19.55 27.43 2.11
C TRP A 114 18.48 26.82 1.23
N LEU A 115 18.29 27.36 0.01
CA LEU A 115 17.31 26.83 -0.94
C LEU A 115 17.65 25.40 -1.37
N ARG A 116 18.93 25.09 -1.57
CA ARG A 116 19.39 23.73 -1.93
C ARG A 116 19.15 22.74 -0.79
N ALA A 117 19.51 23.13 0.44
CA ALA A 117 19.33 22.28 1.61
C ALA A 117 17.85 21.98 1.88
N ILE A 118 16.98 22.99 1.80
CA ILE A 118 15.52 22.79 1.91
C ILE A 118 15.05 21.85 0.80
N ALA A 119 15.41 22.10 -0.46
CA ALA A 119 14.96 21.26 -1.58
C ALA A 119 15.36 19.78 -1.42
N GLN A 120 16.60 19.53 -1.00
CA GLN A 120 17.11 18.18 -0.79
C GLN A 120 16.41 17.48 0.39
N LYS A 121 16.20 18.18 1.50
CA LYS A 121 15.51 17.63 2.67
C LYS A 121 14.04 17.36 2.39
N THR A 122 13.35 18.29 1.73
CA THR A 122 11.95 18.11 1.36
C THR A 122 11.76 16.90 0.43
N ALA A 123 12.66 16.69 -0.54
CA ALA A 123 12.61 15.51 -1.40
C ALA A 123 12.84 14.18 -0.64
N GLN A 124 13.62 14.19 0.45
CA GLN A 124 13.81 13.01 1.31
C GLN A 124 12.59 12.73 2.20
N ILE A 125 11.98 13.79 2.73
CA ILE A 125 10.91 13.71 3.73
C ILE A 125 9.55 13.37 3.11
N ILE A 126 9.37 13.53 1.79
CA ILE A 126 8.06 13.33 1.14
C ILE A 126 7.47 11.92 1.28
N ASN A 127 8.32 10.90 1.41
CA ASN A 127 7.87 9.51 1.63
C ASN A 127 7.59 9.20 3.10
N SER A 128 7.80 10.16 4.00
CA SER A 128 7.60 10.00 5.44
C SER A 128 6.13 10.25 5.80
N LYS A 129 5.53 9.35 6.59
CA LYS A 129 4.13 9.42 7.06
C LYS A 129 3.89 10.45 8.18
N GLN A 130 4.77 11.44 8.31
CA GLN A 130 4.74 12.46 9.35
C GLN A 130 3.65 13.51 9.10
N SER A 131 3.28 14.25 10.15
CA SER A 131 2.38 15.39 10.01
C SER A 131 3.03 16.55 9.24
N MET A 132 2.25 17.41 8.60
CA MET A 132 2.78 18.59 7.87
C MET A 132 3.67 19.48 8.75
N ALA A 133 3.35 19.60 10.04
CA ALA A 133 4.15 20.36 11.00
C ALA A 133 5.54 19.73 11.21
N GLU A 134 5.58 18.41 11.42
CA GLU A 134 6.82 17.65 11.59
C GLU A 134 7.68 17.71 10.32
N GLN A 135 7.08 17.54 9.15
CA GLN A 135 7.82 17.61 7.87
C GLN A 135 8.49 18.97 7.66
N LEU A 136 7.84 20.07 8.09
CA LEU A 136 8.41 21.42 8.00
C LEU A 136 9.59 21.60 8.96
N VAL A 137 9.44 21.11 10.19
CA VAL A 137 10.51 21.20 11.20
C VAL A 137 11.72 20.39 10.77
N ASP A 138 11.53 19.16 10.29
CA ASP A 138 12.63 18.30 9.80
C ASP A 138 13.39 18.94 8.62
N CYS A 139 12.68 19.66 7.73
CA CYS A 139 13.33 20.39 6.63
C CYS A 139 14.24 21.52 7.14
N VAL A 140 13.80 22.23 8.18
CA VAL A 140 14.43 23.47 8.65
C VAL A 140 15.45 23.23 9.77
N GLN A 141 15.28 22.18 10.57
CA GLN A 141 16.18 21.83 11.69
C GLN A 141 17.63 21.67 11.23
N SER A 142 17.83 21.12 10.02
CA SER A 142 19.17 20.97 9.44
C SER A 142 19.89 22.29 9.13
N LEU A 143 19.15 23.39 9.03
CA LEU A 143 19.66 24.74 8.74
C LEU A 143 19.78 25.61 10.00
N LEU A 144 19.03 25.29 11.05
CA LEU A 144 18.96 26.04 12.30
C LEU A 144 19.25 25.13 13.50
N PRO A 145 20.51 24.67 13.67
CA PRO A 145 20.88 23.74 14.74
C PRO A 145 20.78 24.35 16.16
N SER A 146 20.68 25.68 16.28
CA SER A 146 20.50 26.38 17.55
C SER A 146 19.05 26.39 18.04
N TRP A 147 18.08 26.07 17.18
CA TRP A 147 16.66 26.11 17.51
C TRP A 147 16.14 24.73 17.95
N GLY A 148 15.40 24.70 19.05
CA GLY A 148 14.73 23.49 19.51
C GLY A 148 13.57 23.08 18.60
N GLU A 149 13.32 21.77 18.49
CA GLU A 149 12.21 21.23 17.70
C GLU A 149 10.86 21.80 18.14
N GLU A 150 10.64 21.95 19.45
CA GLU A 150 9.42 22.50 20.04
C GLU A 150 9.18 23.96 19.62
N ASP A 151 10.23 24.78 19.57
CA ASP A 151 10.13 26.18 19.17
C ASP A 151 9.82 26.30 17.66
N LEU A 152 10.45 25.45 16.84
CA LEU A 152 10.16 25.37 15.41
C LEU A 152 8.74 24.87 15.15
N LEU A 153 8.23 23.92 15.94
CA LEU A 153 6.84 23.45 15.86
C LEU A 153 5.86 24.59 16.16
N VAL A 154 6.13 25.43 17.17
CA VAL A 154 5.31 26.61 17.46
C VAL A 154 5.28 27.57 16.28
N LEU A 155 6.43 27.81 15.63
CA LEU A 155 6.53 28.65 14.43
C LEU A 155 5.88 28.01 13.20
N ALA A 156 5.79 26.68 13.12
CA ALA A 156 5.17 25.94 12.03
C ALA A 156 3.63 25.87 12.13
N ARG A 157 3.05 26.06 13.32
CA ARG A 157 1.59 26.01 13.56
C ARG A 157 0.74 26.84 12.59
N PRO A 158 1.10 28.09 12.24
CA PRO A 158 0.33 28.87 11.27
C PRO A 158 0.20 28.21 9.89
N TYR A 159 1.20 27.41 9.51
CA TYR A 159 1.26 26.72 8.23
C TYR A 159 0.60 25.33 8.28
N ALA A 160 0.72 24.62 9.41
CA ALA A 160 0.21 23.26 9.57
C ALA A 160 -1.26 23.19 10.02
N TYR A 161 -1.74 24.15 10.82
CA TYR A 161 -3.07 24.11 11.46
C TYR A 161 -3.85 25.41 11.25
N ALA A 162 -4.04 25.83 10.01
CA ALA A 162 -4.88 26.97 9.66
C ALA A 162 -6.38 26.68 9.84
N MET A 163 -6.90 26.76 11.08
CA MET A 163 -8.32 26.50 11.38
C MET A 163 -9.27 27.69 11.15
N ARG A 164 -8.75 28.90 10.89
CA ARG A 164 -9.55 30.14 10.82
C ARG A 164 -9.19 30.95 9.58
N SER A 165 -9.87 30.69 8.46
CA SER A 165 -9.98 31.50 7.21
C SER A 165 -8.74 32.14 6.58
N ASN A 166 -7.56 32.05 7.19
CA ASN A 166 -6.29 32.44 6.62
C ASN A 166 -5.76 31.23 5.87
N ASP A 167 -5.80 31.32 4.54
CA ASP A 167 -5.11 30.39 3.69
C ASP A 167 -3.62 30.37 4.10
N PRO A 168 -3.04 29.21 4.46
CA PRO A 168 -1.62 29.12 4.80
C PRO A 168 -0.73 29.67 3.67
N GLN A 169 -1.20 29.66 2.42
CA GLN A 169 -0.53 30.32 1.30
C GLN A 169 -0.41 31.84 1.48
N LYS A 170 -1.49 32.51 1.91
CA LYS A 170 -1.47 33.96 2.19
C LYS A 170 -0.57 34.28 3.37
N THR A 171 -0.45 33.37 4.34
CA THR A 171 0.49 33.56 5.47
C THR A 171 1.95 33.43 5.05
N ALA A 172 2.26 32.53 4.11
CA ALA A 172 3.60 32.44 3.52
C ALA A 172 3.92 33.70 2.69
N GLU A 173 3.00 34.12 1.81
CA GLU A 173 3.13 35.31 0.98
C GLU A 173 3.29 36.60 1.80
N THR A 174 2.54 36.76 2.89
CA THR A 174 2.71 37.93 3.78
C THR A 174 4.03 37.91 4.52
N VAL A 175 4.52 36.74 4.98
CA VAL A 175 5.86 36.61 5.57
C VAL A 175 6.95 36.96 4.55
N PHE A 176 6.79 36.57 3.28
CA PHE A 176 7.72 36.94 2.22
C PHE A 176 7.70 38.43 1.87
N ASN A 177 6.53 39.07 1.92
CA ASN A 177 6.41 40.50 1.61
C ASN A 177 6.86 41.41 2.77
N ASN A 178 6.71 40.93 4.01
CA ASN A 178 7.16 41.66 5.21
C ASN A 178 8.69 41.67 5.34
N VAL A 179 9.35 40.67 4.76
CA VAL A 179 10.80 40.64 4.58
C VAL A 179 11.07 41.47 3.33
N GLY A 180 11.19 42.78 3.52
CA GLY A 180 11.58 43.71 2.45
C GLY A 180 12.90 43.27 1.79
N GLU A 181 13.35 44.01 0.78
CA GLU A 181 14.64 43.82 0.07
C GLU A 181 15.91 43.92 0.97
N GLY A 182 15.76 43.82 2.29
CA GLY A 182 16.87 43.71 3.22
C GLY A 182 17.67 42.44 2.96
N GLU A 183 18.99 42.61 2.90
CA GLU A 183 19.94 41.51 2.81
C GLU A 183 19.67 40.49 3.92
N TRP A 184 19.56 39.22 3.54
CA TRP A 184 19.33 38.06 4.43
C TRP A 184 20.16 38.08 5.72
N THR A 185 21.35 38.66 5.66
CA THR A 185 22.32 38.81 6.75
C THR A 185 21.91 39.78 7.86
N ASN A 186 20.98 40.70 7.59
CA ASN A 186 20.50 41.70 8.56
C ASN A 186 19.23 41.26 9.29
N LEU A 187 18.67 40.11 8.92
CA LEU A 187 17.44 39.57 9.52
C LEU A 187 17.74 38.91 10.86
N SER A 188 16.78 39.01 11.78
CA SER A 188 16.85 38.29 13.06
C SER A 188 16.77 36.78 12.83
N GLU A 189 17.38 35.98 13.71
CA GLU A 189 17.34 34.52 13.64
C GLU A 189 15.89 33.98 13.61
N ILE A 190 14.96 34.65 14.32
CA ILE A 190 13.54 34.28 14.31
C ILE A 190 12.86 34.58 12.97
N GLU A 191 13.31 35.62 12.26
CA GLU A 191 12.79 35.98 10.94
C GLU A 191 13.34 35.00 9.89
N GLN A 192 14.63 34.68 9.97
CA GLN A 192 15.25 33.64 9.14
C GLN A 192 14.53 32.30 9.31
N ALA A 193 14.22 31.90 10.56
CA ALA A 193 13.45 30.68 10.85
C ALA A 193 12.04 30.68 10.25
N ARG A 194 11.33 31.81 10.35
CA ARG A 194 9.99 31.95 9.76
C ARG A 194 10.03 31.91 8.23
N ILE A 195 11.03 32.52 7.61
CA ILE A 195 11.20 32.48 6.16
C ILE A 195 11.55 31.07 5.69
N SER A 196 12.48 30.39 6.37
CA SER A 196 12.84 29.01 6.02
C SER A 196 11.65 28.06 6.15
N LEU A 197 10.82 28.22 7.17
CA LEU A 197 9.57 27.45 7.32
C LEU A 197 8.56 27.76 6.21
N ALA A 198 8.41 29.04 5.84
CA ALA A 198 7.54 29.43 4.74
C ALA A 198 8.03 28.86 3.39
N ILE A 199 9.34 28.83 3.14
CA ILE A 199 9.96 28.24 1.95
C ILE A 199 9.76 26.73 1.94
N ALA A 200 9.99 26.05 3.07
CA ALA A 200 9.74 24.61 3.21
C ALA A 200 8.25 24.28 2.95
N TYR A 201 7.33 25.11 3.41
CA TYR A 201 5.90 24.97 3.13
C TYR A 201 5.57 25.11 1.65
N TYR A 202 6.12 26.14 0.99
CA TYR A 202 5.98 26.31 -0.46
C TYR A 202 6.56 25.12 -1.22
N ALA A 203 7.72 24.62 -0.81
CA ALA A 203 8.39 23.49 -1.43
C ALA A 203 7.56 22.20 -1.33
N LEU A 204 7.07 21.85 -0.14
CA LEU A 204 6.20 20.68 0.07
C LEU A 204 4.95 20.74 -0.80
N ARG A 205 4.30 21.91 -0.86
CA ARG A 205 3.11 22.08 -1.69
C ARG A 205 3.43 21.95 -3.18
N LYS A 206 4.56 22.49 -3.63
CA LYS A 206 4.99 22.38 -5.02
C LYS A 206 5.26 20.92 -5.40
N ILE A 207 5.85 20.12 -4.52
CA ILE A 207 6.03 18.69 -4.81
C ILE A 207 4.70 17.94 -4.83
N ASN A 208 3.78 18.23 -3.90
CA ASN A 208 2.43 17.62 -3.94
C ASN A 208 1.71 17.92 -5.28
N THR A 209 1.87 19.13 -5.84
CA THR A 209 1.34 19.42 -7.18
C THR A 209 2.05 18.65 -8.29
N LEU A 210 3.37 18.46 -8.20
CA LEU A 210 4.14 17.69 -9.18
C LEU A 210 3.85 16.18 -9.13
N GLN A 211 3.48 15.65 -7.95
CA GLN A 211 3.06 14.26 -7.80
C GLN A 211 1.62 14.02 -8.28
N GLY A 212 0.74 15.02 -8.17
CA GLY A 212 -0.65 14.92 -8.64
C GLY A 212 -0.81 15.01 -10.16
N GLU A 213 0.21 15.48 -10.88
CA GLU A 213 0.24 15.58 -12.35
C GLU A 213 0.87 14.36 -13.05
N ALA A 214 1.45 13.42 -12.29
CA ALA A 214 2.08 12.18 -12.79
C ALA A 214 1.16 10.97 -12.62
#